data_AF-A0A1T5EPB3-F1
#
_entry.id   AF-A0A1T5EPB3-F1
#
_cell.length_a   1.000
_cell.length_b   1.000
_cell.length_c   1.000
_cell.angle_alpha   90.00
_cell.angle_beta   90.00
_cell.angle_gamma   90.00
#
_symmetry.space_group_name_H-M   'P 1'
#
loop_
_entity.id
_entity.type
_entity.pdbx_description
1 polymer ?
#
loop_
_entity_poly.entity_id
_entity_poly.type
_entity_poly.pdbx_seq_one_letter_code
_entity_poly.pdbx_strand_id
1 'polypeptide(L)'
;MLGLLGFLSITMPLTAQVVSKDSLNMLKEQKANLEVSKKLNERKMELAKLENELDGATREMEKTAEQAQRSADDNQKNAEKLGSDPQDKKLARRAGNSASGARKDAKRARKAADHLDDLKKDIESLKRRIADDEAKLADIQGGSSSN
;
A
#
# COMPACT_ATOMS: atom_id res chain seq x y z
N MET A 1 -48.69 70.28 18.57
CA MET A 1 -47.56 70.61 17.69
C MET A 1 -46.53 69.50 17.85
N LEU A 2 -46.47 68.51 16.98
CA LEU A 2 -45.75 68.49 15.69
C LEU A 2 -44.23 68.70 15.83
N GLY A 3 -43.48 67.66 15.50
CA GLY A 3 -42.09 67.70 15.03
C GLY A 3 -41.09 67.02 15.97
N LEU A 4 -40.22 66.11 15.54
CA LEU A 4 -40.02 65.43 14.26
C LEU A 4 -39.01 64.30 14.60
N LEU A 5 -39.27 63.07 14.15
CA LEU A 5 -38.29 61.98 14.18
C LEU A 5 -37.07 62.38 13.33
N GLY A 6 -35.88 62.38 13.93
CA GLY A 6 -34.60 62.45 13.21
C GLY A 6 -33.94 61.07 13.17
N PHE A 7 -34.30 60.26 12.19
CA PHE A 7 -33.62 59.01 11.87
C PHE A 7 -32.25 59.34 11.26
N LEU A 8 -31.17 59.17 12.05
CA LEU A 8 -29.80 59.29 11.54
C LEU A 8 -29.44 58.00 10.78
N SER A 9 -29.75 57.96 9.50
CA SER A 9 -29.34 56.89 8.59
C SER A 9 -27.82 56.96 8.37
N ILE A 10 -27.07 56.18 9.16
CA ILE A 10 -25.66 55.90 8.88
C ILE A 10 -25.63 54.98 7.66
N THR A 11 -25.48 55.57 6.47
CA THR A 11 -25.19 54.84 5.24
C THR A 11 -23.77 54.31 5.33
N MET A 12 -23.61 53.10 5.87
CA MET A 12 -22.39 52.32 5.72
C MET A 12 -22.15 52.10 4.21
N PRO A 13 -21.03 52.58 3.63
CA PRO A 13 -20.67 52.16 2.29
C PRO A 13 -20.40 50.65 2.33
N LEU A 14 -21.22 49.88 1.62
CA LEU A 14 -20.93 48.49 1.29
C LEU A 14 -19.67 48.49 0.43
N THR A 15 -18.49 48.40 1.05
CA THR A 15 -17.27 48.07 0.32
C THR A 15 -17.43 46.64 -0.14
N ALA A 16 -17.84 46.46 -1.41
CA ALA A 16 -17.67 45.21 -2.11
C ALA A 16 -16.18 44.86 -1.99
N GLN A 17 -15.83 43.90 -1.13
CA GLN A 17 -14.47 43.42 -1.01
C GLN A 17 -14.11 42.83 -2.37
N VAL A 18 -13.35 43.60 -3.15
CA VAL A 18 -12.84 43.16 -4.44
C VAL A 18 -11.90 42.02 -4.13
N VAL A 19 -12.38 40.79 -4.31
CA VAL A 19 -11.55 39.61 -4.27
C VAL A 19 -10.53 39.79 -5.39
N SER A 20 -9.30 40.15 -5.05
CA SER A 20 -8.25 40.34 -6.05
C SER A 20 -7.99 38.98 -6.70
N LYS A 21 -7.72 38.98 -8.01
CA LYS A 21 -7.36 37.74 -8.74
C LYS A 21 -6.19 37.03 -8.05
N ASP A 22 -5.30 37.78 -7.43
CA ASP A 22 -4.16 37.29 -6.66
C ASP A 22 -4.60 36.51 -5.41
N SER A 23 -5.59 37.01 -4.66
CA SER A 23 -6.12 36.29 -3.50
C SER A 23 -6.80 34.96 -3.89
N LEU A 24 -7.50 34.92 -5.04
CA LEU A 24 -8.09 33.67 -5.57
C LEU A 24 -7.03 32.69 -6.06
N ASN A 25 -5.94 33.17 -6.65
CA ASN A 25 -4.84 32.30 -7.10
C ASN A 25 -4.07 31.73 -5.90
N MET A 26 -3.80 32.54 -4.88
CA MET A 26 -3.20 32.08 -3.62
C MET A 26 -4.06 31.01 -2.92
N LEU A 27 -5.39 31.21 -2.86
CA LEU A 27 -6.31 30.21 -2.31
C LEU A 27 -6.29 28.89 -3.09
N LYS A 28 -6.16 28.95 -4.43
CA LYS A 28 -6.02 27.75 -5.28
C LYS A 28 -4.70 27.03 -5.04
N GLU A 29 -3.59 27.75 -4.90
CA GLU A 29 -2.28 27.19 -4.58
C GLU A 29 -2.27 26.54 -3.20
N GLN A 30 -2.83 27.21 -2.19
CA GLN A 30 -2.99 26.64 -0.84
C GLN A 30 -3.82 25.36 -0.87
N LYS A 31 -4.91 25.33 -1.65
CA LYS A 31 -5.72 24.12 -1.83
C LYS A 31 -4.91 22.99 -2.49
N ALA A 32 -4.16 23.28 -3.56
CA ALA A 32 -3.34 22.30 -4.24
C ALA A 32 -2.24 21.73 -3.31
N ASN A 33 -1.58 22.60 -2.53
CA ASN A 33 -0.58 22.23 -1.53
C ASN A 33 -1.18 21.30 -0.44
N LEU A 34 -2.37 21.64 0.06
CA LEU A 34 -3.09 20.80 1.04
C LEU A 34 -3.48 19.44 0.45
N GLU A 35 -3.96 19.39 -0.79
CA GLU A 35 -4.33 18.12 -1.45
C GLU A 35 -3.12 17.21 -1.67
N VAL A 36 -1.99 17.76 -2.14
CA VAL A 36 -0.74 17.00 -2.31
C VAL A 36 -0.21 16.53 -0.96
N SER A 37 -0.19 17.40 0.06
CA SER A 37 0.25 17.06 1.42
C SER A 37 -0.61 15.96 2.04
N LYS A 38 -1.93 15.99 1.81
CA LYS A 38 -2.84 14.94 2.28
C LYS A 38 -2.54 13.61 1.61
N LYS A 39 -2.42 13.57 0.28
CA LYS A 39 -2.07 12.36 -0.47
C LYS A 39 -0.71 11.80 -0.06
N LEU A 40 0.26 12.66 0.16
CA LEU A 40 1.59 12.27 0.62
C LEU A 40 1.52 11.57 1.98
N ASN A 41 0.78 12.12 2.93
CA ASN A 41 0.58 11.49 4.24
C ASN A 41 -0.16 10.16 4.13
N GLU A 42 -1.22 10.08 3.32
CA GLU A 42 -1.95 8.83 3.06
C GLU A 42 -1.02 7.74 2.50
N ARG A 43 -0.19 8.08 1.49
CA ARG A 43 0.79 7.17 0.91
C ARG A 43 1.88 6.76 1.90
N LYS A 44 2.37 7.69 2.74
CA LYS A 44 3.35 7.35 3.79
C LYS A 44 2.77 6.40 4.85
N MET A 45 1.50 6.59 5.21
CA MET A 45 0.80 5.65 6.10
C MET A 45 0.62 4.28 5.46
N GLU A 46 0.25 4.23 4.18
CA GLU A 46 0.14 2.98 3.43
C GLU A 46 1.51 2.27 3.31
N LEU A 47 2.57 3.02 3.05
CA LEU A 47 3.93 2.49 3.00
C LEU A 47 4.31 1.84 4.33
N ALA A 48 4.05 2.52 5.45
CA ALA A 48 4.31 1.95 6.76
C ALA A 48 3.50 0.67 7.02
N LYS A 49 2.26 0.58 6.52
CA LYS A 49 1.47 -0.67 6.62
C LYS A 49 2.11 -1.81 5.83
N LEU A 50 2.47 -1.56 4.56
CA LEU A 50 3.08 -2.57 3.71
C LEU A 50 4.46 -3.02 4.25
N GLU A 51 5.26 -2.10 4.78
CA GLU A 51 6.54 -2.43 5.43
C GLU A 51 6.35 -3.25 6.71
N ASN A 52 5.28 -3.03 7.48
CA ASN A 52 4.94 -3.88 8.62
C ASN A 52 4.47 -5.29 8.19
N GLU A 53 3.77 -5.41 7.05
CA GLU A 53 3.35 -6.69 6.49
C GLU A 53 4.52 -7.51 5.93
N LEU A 54 5.61 -6.84 5.54
CA LEU A 54 6.79 -7.47 4.92
C LEU A 54 7.43 -8.54 5.80
N ASP A 55 7.55 -8.27 7.10
CA ASP A 55 8.11 -9.22 8.06
C ASP A 55 7.23 -10.47 8.18
N GLY A 56 5.91 -10.29 8.17
CA GLY A 56 4.94 -11.38 8.22
C GLY A 56 4.99 -12.23 6.95
N ALA A 57 4.99 -11.59 5.77
CA ALA A 57 5.08 -12.26 4.48
C ALA A 57 6.40 -13.02 4.32
N THR A 58 7.51 -12.45 4.79
CA THR A 58 8.84 -13.09 4.76
C THR A 58 8.85 -14.36 5.61
N ARG A 59 8.36 -14.28 6.87
CA ARG A 59 8.28 -15.45 7.76
C ARG A 59 7.37 -16.54 7.21
N GLU A 60 6.23 -16.18 6.61
CA GLU A 60 5.32 -17.17 6.02
C GLU A 60 5.94 -17.83 4.79
N MET A 61 6.67 -17.09 3.96
CA MET A 61 7.44 -17.65 2.84
C MET A 61 8.49 -18.65 3.34
N GLU A 62 9.30 -18.27 4.35
CA GLU A 62 10.31 -19.15 4.93
C GLU A 62 9.70 -20.43 5.52
N LYS A 63 8.63 -20.28 6.31
CA LYS A 63 7.91 -21.40 6.93
C LYS A 63 7.30 -22.34 5.89
N THR A 64 6.67 -21.81 4.86
CA THR A 64 6.05 -22.63 3.81
C THR A 64 7.11 -23.29 2.92
N ALA A 65 8.25 -22.65 2.69
CA ALA A 65 9.40 -23.24 2.00
C ALA A 65 9.98 -24.41 2.81
N GLU A 66 10.20 -24.24 4.11
CA GLU A 66 10.68 -25.30 5.00
C GLU A 66 9.72 -26.50 5.01
N GLN A 67 8.41 -26.22 5.13
CA GLN A 67 7.39 -27.27 5.09
C GLN A 67 7.37 -27.99 3.74
N ALA A 68 7.49 -27.27 2.63
CA ALA A 68 7.56 -27.87 1.30
C ALA A 68 8.79 -28.78 1.15
N GLN A 69 9.95 -28.37 1.68
CA GLN A 69 11.16 -29.19 1.67
C GLN A 69 10.95 -30.49 2.46
N ARG A 70 10.45 -30.39 3.69
CA ARG A 70 10.17 -31.57 4.53
C ARG A 70 9.22 -32.54 3.85
N SER A 71 8.13 -32.03 3.26
CA SER A 71 7.16 -32.85 2.53
C SER A 71 7.77 -33.48 1.27
N ALA A 72 8.70 -32.80 0.58
CA ALA A 72 9.43 -33.35 -0.56
C ALA A 72 10.37 -34.48 -0.14
N ASP A 73 11.12 -34.32 0.96
CA ASP A 73 12.01 -35.34 1.50
C ASP A 73 11.23 -36.60 1.93
N ASP A 74 10.08 -36.42 2.56
CA ASP A 74 9.20 -37.53 2.95
C ASP A 74 8.62 -38.24 1.73
N ASN A 75 8.26 -37.50 0.68
CA ASN A 75 7.81 -38.08 -0.58
C ASN A 75 8.90 -38.92 -1.22
N GLN A 76 10.13 -38.40 -1.25
CA GLN A 76 11.29 -39.14 -1.77
C GLN A 76 11.49 -40.45 -0.99
N LYS A 77 11.55 -40.40 0.34
CA LYS A 77 11.72 -41.61 1.18
C LYS A 77 10.61 -42.65 0.95
N ASN A 78 9.36 -42.21 0.79
CA ASN A 78 8.24 -43.13 0.55
C ASN A 78 8.26 -43.70 -0.87
N ALA A 79 8.68 -42.91 -1.87
CA ALA A 79 8.87 -43.37 -3.24
C ALA A 79 10.01 -44.39 -3.34
N GLU A 80 11.13 -44.16 -2.66
CA GLU A 80 12.25 -45.11 -2.58
C GLU A 80 11.81 -46.46 -1.98
N LYS A 81 11.04 -46.43 -0.88
CA LYS A 81 10.47 -47.65 -0.28
C LYS A 81 9.54 -48.38 -1.25
N LEU A 82 8.65 -47.67 -1.94
CA LEU A 82 7.80 -48.29 -2.96
C LEU A 82 8.63 -48.85 -4.13
N GLY A 83 9.72 -48.20 -4.52
CA GLY A 83 10.63 -48.72 -5.55
C GLY A 83 11.25 -50.06 -5.19
N SER A 84 11.46 -50.34 -3.90
CA SER A 84 12.00 -51.62 -3.41
C SER A 84 10.97 -52.76 -3.40
N ASP A 85 9.67 -52.44 -3.24
CA ASP A 85 8.57 -53.40 -3.35
C ASP A 85 7.38 -52.73 -4.08
N PRO A 86 7.38 -52.74 -5.42
CA PRO A 86 6.40 -52.01 -6.22
C PRO A 86 4.99 -52.63 -6.17
N GLN A 87 4.84 -53.85 -5.67
CA GLN A 87 3.53 -54.53 -5.58
C GLN A 87 2.86 -54.31 -4.22
N ASP A 88 3.56 -53.76 -3.22
CA ASP A 88 2.96 -53.47 -1.92
C ASP A 88 1.95 -52.30 -2.00
N LYS A 89 0.67 -52.65 -1.88
CA LYS A 89 -0.48 -51.73 -1.86
C LYS A 89 -0.41 -50.67 -0.75
N LYS A 90 0.14 -50.99 0.42
CA LYS A 90 0.28 -50.04 1.54
C LYS A 90 1.38 -49.03 1.24
N LEU A 91 2.52 -49.46 0.70
CA LEU A 91 3.59 -48.57 0.26
C LEU A 91 3.10 -47.63 -0.85
N ALA A 92 2.36 -48.15 -1.83
CA ALA A 92 1.79 -47.36 -2.91
C ALA A 92 0.86 -46.25 -2.38
N ARG A 93 0.00 -46.57 -1.42
CA ARG A 93 -0.89 -45.59 -0.76
C ARG A 93 -0.11 -44.53 0.00
N ARG A 94 0.93 -44.91 0.75
CA ARG A 94 1.76 -43.97 1.51
C ARG A 94 2.51 -43.01 0.59
N ALA A 95 3.14 -43.53 -0.46
CA ALA A 95 3.81 -42.72 -1.47
C ALA A 95 2.83 -41.75 -2.15
N GLY A 96 1.64 -42.21 -2.55
CA GLY A 96 0.62 -41.35 -3.17
C GLY A 96 0.12 -40.22 -2.24
N ASN A 97 -0.08 -40.53 -0.95
CA ASN A 97 -0.45 -39.52 0.05
C ASN A 97 0.67 -38.50 0.28
N SER A 98 1.91 -38.96 0.35
CA SER A 98 3.09 -38.11 0.55
C SER A 98 3.33 -37.20 -0.64
N ALA A 99 3.25 -37.72 -1.88
CA ALA A 99 3.31 -36.94 -3.11
C ALA A 99 2.23 -35.85 -3.17
N SER A 100 1.01 -36.20 -2.75
CA SER A 100 -0.11 -35.25 -2.69
C SER A 100 0.12 -34.15 -1.66
N GLY A 101 0.70 -34.48 -0.51
CA GLY A 101 1.12 -33.51 0.52
C GLY A 101 2.20 -32.56 0.00
N ALA A 102 3.29 -33.13 -0.52
CA ALA A 102 4.40 -32.37 -1.12
C ALA A 102 3.93 -31.41 -2.21
N ARG A 103 3.04 -31.85 -3.10
CA ARG A 103 2.46 -30.97 -4.14
C ARG A 103 1.68 -29.80 -3.55
N LYS A 104 0.90 -30.02 -2.50
CA LYS A 104 0.11 -28.96 -1.85
C LYS A 104 1.02 -27.96 -1.16
N ASP A 105 2.02 -28.43 -0.43
CA ASP A 105 2.95 -27.56 0.30
C ASP A 105 3.87 -26.78 -0.66
N ALA A 106 4.36 -27.41 -1.73
CA ALA A 106 5.09 -26.70 -2.79
C ALA A 106 4.24 -25.60 -3.45
N LYS A 107 2.93 -25.84 -3.63
CA LYS A 107 2.02 -24.80 -4.14
C LYS A 107 1.84 -23.65 -3.16
N ARG A 108 1.80 -23.94 -1.84
CA ARG A 108 1.72 -22.91 -0.80
C ARG A 108 3.00 -22.07 -0.75
N ALA A 109 4.16 -22.73 -0.74
CA ALA A 109 5.46 -22.06 -0.78
C ALA A 109 5.58 -21.10 -1.96
N ARG A 110 5.19 -21.54 -3.16
CA ARG A 110 5.16 -20.67 -4.34
C ARG A 110 4.27 -19.45 -4.15
N LYS A 111 3.03 -19.65 -3.68
CA LYS A 111 2.11 -18.53 -3.44
C LYS A 111 2.63 -17.54 -2.40
N ALA A 112 3.28 -18.03 -1.35
CA ALA A 112 3.87 -17.16 -0.33
C ALA A 112 5.06 -16.36 -0.89
N ALA A 113 5.88 -16.99 -1.75
CA ALA A 113 6.94 -16.30 -2.47
C ALA A 113 6.39 -15.25 -3.46
N ASP A 114 5.36 -15.60 -4.24
CA ASP A 114 4.69 -14.69 -5.17
C ASP A 114 4.11 -13.48 -4.42
N HIS A 115 3.44 -13.72 -3.28
CA HIS A 115 2.90 -12.66 -2.45
C HIS A 115 3.98 -11.73 -1.87
N LEU A 116 5.11 -12.29 -1.43
CA LEU A 116 6.24 -11.48 -0.94
C LEU A 116 6.85 -10.62 -2.06
N ASP A 117 6.93 -11.15 -3.28
CA ASP A 117 7.44 -10.41 -4.44
C ASP A 117 6.49 -9.27 -4.83
N ASP A 118 5.18 -9.54 -4.87
CA ASP A 118 4.16 -8.53 -5.16
C ASP A 118 4.17 -7.42 -4.09
N LEU A 119 4.27 -7.77 -2.81
CA LEU A 119 4.38 -6.80 -1.71
C LEU A 119 5.60 -5.90 -1.87
N LYS A 120 6.76 -6.46 -2.26
CA LYS A 120 7.97 -5.68 -2.52
C LYS A 120 7.79 -4.70 -3.69
N LYS A 121 7.13 -5.13 -4.77
CA LYS A 121 6.82 -4.26 -5.92
C LYS A 121 5.86 -3.14 -5.53
N ASP A 122 4.85 -3.43 -4.72
CA ASP A 122 3.91 -2.42 -4.22
C ASP A 122 4.61 -1.38 -3.35
N ILE A 123 5.49 -1.81 -2.45
CA ILE A 123 6.36 -0.92 -1.66
C ILE A 123 7.21 -0.03 -2.58
N GLU A 124 7.88 -0.61 -3.59
CA GLU A 124 8.73 0.15 -4.51
C GLU A 124 7.92 1.16 -5.33
N SER A 125 6.78 0.74 -5.87
CA SER A 125 5.84 1.59 -6.62
C SER A 125 5.35 2.75 -5.76
N LEU A 126 5.00 2.49 -4.50
CA LEU A 126 4.55 3.50 -3.56
C LEU A 126 5.66 4.47 -3.18
N LYS A 127 6.91 4.00 -2.99
CA LYS A 127 8.08 4.86 -2.78
C LYS A 127 8.31 5.82 -3.94
N ARG A 128 8.19 5.35 -5.19
CA ARG A 128 8.28 6.22 -6.38
C ARG A 128 7.17 7.27 -6.40
N ARG A 129 5.93 6.86 -6.13
CA ARG A 129 4.77 7.77 -6.03
C ARG A 129 4.90 8.80 -4.92
N ILE A 130 5.52 8.46 -3.80
CA ILE A 130 5.84 9.39 -2.71
C ILE A 130 6.86 10.42 -3.19
N ALA A 131 7.95 9.97 -3.81
CA ALA A 131 8.97 10.87 -4.36
C ALA A 131 8.38 11.85 -5.40
N ASP A 132 7.49 11.39 -6.27
CA ASP A 132 6.81 12.24 -7.25
C ASP A 132 5.92 13.31 -6.57
N ASP A 133 5.22 12.95 -5.49
CA ASP A 133 4.40 13.89 -4.73
C ASP A 133 5.26 14.88 -3.93
N GLU A 134 6.39 14.44 -3.38
CA GLU A 134 7.37 15.31 -2.70
C GLU A 134 8.00 16.31 -3.67
N ALA A 135 8.34 15.89 -4.89
CA ALA A 135 8.82 16.78 -5.94
C ALA A 135 7.77 17.83 -6.33
N LYS A 136 6.51 17.42 -6.56
CA LYS A 136 5.41 18.35 -6.85
C LYS A 136 5.17 19.34 -5.71
N LEU A 137 5.27 18.87 -4.47
CA LEU A 137 5.12 19.73 -3.29
C LEU A 137 6.24 20.77 -3.23
N ALA A 138 7.48 20.36 -3.50
CA ALA A 138 8.62 21.26 -3.57
C ALA A 138 8.49 22.29 -4.70
N ASP A 139 8.00 21.90 -5.88
CA ASP A 139 7.74 22.83 -6.99
C ASP A 139 6.67 23.88 -6.63
N ILE A 140 5.57 23.46 -5.98
CA ILE A 140 4.51 24.37 -5.53
C ILE A 140 5.03 25.34 -4.46
N GLN A 141 5.85 24.87 -3.52
CA GLN A 141 6.41 25.70 -2.44
C GLN A 141 7.55 26.60 -2.92
N GLY A 142 8.39 26.12 -3.83
CA GLY A 142 9.48 26.87 -4.46
C GLY A 142 8.98 27.97 -5.39
N GLY A 143 7.92 27.72 -6.17
CA GLY A 143 7.27 28.74 -6.99
C GLY A 143 6.56 29.85 -6.19
N SER A 144 6.13 29.55 -4.95
CA SER A 144 5.53 30.52 -4.04
C SER A 144 6.58 31.41 -3.33
N SER A 145 7.87 31.04 -3.34
CA SER A 145 8.96 31.83 -2.74
C SER A 145 9.64 32.80 -3.73
N SER A 146 9.27 32.78 -5.02
CA SER A 146 9.88 33.58 -6.09
C SER A 146 9.02 34.74 -6.61
N ASN A 147 7.92 35.08 -5.94
CA ASN A 147 7.07 36.25 -6.26
C ASN A 147 6.94 37.20 -5.06
#